data_AF-R7LZX9-F1
#
_entry.id   AF-R7LZX9-F1
#
_cell.length_a   1.000
_cell.length_b   1.000
_cell.length_c   1.000
_cell.angle_alpha   90.00
_cell.angle_beta   90.00
_cell.angle_gamma   90.00
#
_symmetry.space_group_name_H-M   'P 1'
#
loop_
_entity.id
_entity.type
_entity.pdbx_description
1 polymer ?
#
loop_
_entity_poly.entity_id
_entity_poly.type
_entity_poly.pdbx_seq_one_letter_code
_entity_poly.pdbx_strand_id
1 'polypeptide(L)'
;MQINNNSSSQNFGMALKIKPEAMESLKRASINQLEVLSKIGDDLKDTKVYNLEVGKDLAPRITSPYANKYAKSFEVENPTERKFVNDSPELLNFKTVWDGTEVSGMKKGDAYSNCISYESKKAALDAYKRINSKTTTLEKAAELTKELDKAAIRKANIAEAKKQAVQAAEDKANDLFSRFGVDA
;
A
#
# COMPACT_ATOMS: atom_id res chain seq x y z
N MET A 1 -18.03 37.03 8.69
CA MET A 1 -18.38 35.93 7.75
C MET A 1 -18.02 34.62 8.43
N GLN A 2 -19.00 33.86 8.90
CA GLN A 2 -18.78 32.51 9.41
C GLN A 2 -18.70 31.56 8.21
N ILE A 3 -17.57 30.91 8.03
CA ILE A 3 -17.42 29.83 7.05
C ILE A 3 -18.01 28.58 7.68
N ASN A 4 -19.26 28.27 7.32
CA ASN A 4 -19.89 26.99 7.61
C ASN A 4 -19.27 25.92 6.69
N ASN A 5 -18.15 25.34 7.10
CA ASN A 5 -17.67 24.08 6.53
C ASN A 5 -18.49 22.94 7.12
N ASN A 6 -19.77 22.87 6.72
CA ASN A 6 -20.56 21.65 6.87
C ASN A 6 -20.45 20.83 5.58
N SER A 7 -19.22 20.49 5.20
CA SER A 7 -18.94 19.38 4.28
C SER A 7 -18.78 18.14 5.14
N SER A 8 -19.92 17.57 5.54
CA SER A 8 -19.99 16.27 6.20
C SER A 8 -19.28 15.22 5.34
N SER A 9 -18.06 14.87 5.77
CA SER A 9 -17.28 13.67 5.42
C SER A 9 -17.40 13.14 3.99
N GLN A 10 -16.54 13.61 3.09
CA GLN A 10 -16.12 12.82 1.92
C GLN A 10 -15.52 11.49 2.44
N ASN A 11 -16.25 10.37 2.39
CA ASN A 11 -15.80 8.98 2.56
C ASN A 11 -14.34 8.77 3.04
N PHE A 12 -14.01 9.24 4.24
CA PHE A 12 -12.76 8.91 4.91
C PHE A 12 -12.95 7.49 5.42
N GLY A 13 -12.31 6.50 4.80
CA GLY A 13 -12.30 5.10 5.28
C GLY A 13 -12.91 4.04 4.37
N MET A 14 -13.21 4.32 3.10
CA MET A 14 -13.52 3.24 2.14
C MET A 14 -12.41 3.15 1.08
N ALA A 15 -11.48 2.23 1.31
CA ALA A 15 -10.40 1.99 0.39
C ALA A 15 -10.80 1.18 -0.84
N LEU A 16 -11.91 0.41 -0.79
CA LEU A 16 -12.53 -0.14 -1.99
C LEU A 16 -13.32 0.96 -2.70
N LYS A 17 -13.00 1.20 -3.98
CA LYS A 17 -13.64 2.21 -4.83
C LYS A 17 -14.15 1.58 -6.11
N ILE A 18 -15.46 1.40 -6.21
CA ILE A 18 -16.11 0.94 -7.43
C ILE A 18 -16.28 2.12 -8.38
N LYS A 19 -15.72 2.02 -9.59
CA LYS A 19 -15.85 3.07 -10.60
C LYS A 19 -17.17 2.96 -11.36
N PRO A 20 -17.75 4.08 -11.86
CA PRO A 20 -18.99 4.04 -12.63
C PRO A 20 -18.96 3.06 -13.81
N GLU A 21 -17.83 2.96 -14.51
CA GLU A 21 -17.65 2.03 -15.63
C GLU A 21 -17.72 0.55 -15.24
N ALA A 22 -17.64 0.20 -13.96
CA ALA A 22 -17.81 -1.17 -13.46
C ALA A 22 -19.29 -1.60 -13.36
N MET A 23 -20.23 -0.65 -13.39
CA MET A 23 -21.65 -0.89 -13.08
C MET A 23 -22.29 -1.95 -13.97
N GLU A 24 -22.03 -1.89 -15.28
CA GLU A 24 -22.58 -2.86 -16.22
C GLU A 24 -21.99 -4.27 -16.03
N SER A 25 -20.72 -4.36 -15.61
CA SER A 25 -20.09 -5.63 -15.26
C SER A 25 -20.60 -6.17 -13.93
N LEU A 26 -20.94 -5.31 -12.96
CA LEU A 26 -21.56 -5.71 -11.69
C LEU A 26 -22.96 -6.30 -11.88
N LYS A 27 -23.80 -5.69 -12.72
CA LYS A 27 -25.15 -6.22 -13.02
C LYS A 27 -25.13 -7.62 -13.65
N ARG A 28 -24.04 -7.96 -14.35
CA ARG A 28 -23.84 -9.26 -15.00
C ARG A 28 -23.01 -10.23 -14.16
N ALA A 29 -22.48 -9.79 -13.03
CA ALA A 29 -21.65 -10.61 -12.16
C ALA A 29 -22.51 -11.68 -11.47
N SER A 30 -21.91 -12.84 -11.23
CA SER A 30 -22.53 -13.87 -10.38
C SER A 30 -22.65 -13.40 -8.93
N ILE A 31 -23.60 -13.97 -8.18
CA ILE A 31 -23.74 -13.71 -6.73
C ILE A 31 -22.40 -13.93 -6.01
N ASN A 32 -21.70 -15.02 -6.32
CA ASN A 32 -20.39 -15.31 -5.72
C ASN A 32 -19.37 -14.19 -5.96
N GLN A 33 -19.32 -13.59 -7.15
CA GLN A 33 -18.42 -12.46 -7.45
C GLN A 33 -18.79 -11.21 -6.65
N LEU A 34 -20.09 -10.95 -6.49
CA LEU A 34 -20.59 -9.83 -5.70
C LEU A 34 -20.28 -10.02 -4.21
N GLU A 35 -20.46 -11.23 -3.68
CA GLU A 35 -20.09 -11.57 -2.29
C GLU A 35 -18.60 -11.44 -2.04
N VAL A 36 -17.74 -11.88 -2.98
CA VAL A 36 -16.28 -11.68 -2.89
C VAL A 36 -15.96 -10.19 -2.84
N LEU A 37 -16.59 -9.38 -3.71
CA LEU A 37 -16.37 -7.94 -3.72
C LEU A 37 -16.84 -7.27 -2.42
N SER A 38 -17.97 -7.71 -1.86
CA SER A 38 -18.47 -7.22 -0.57
C SER A 38 -17.48 -7.53 0.57
N LYS A 39 -17.00 -8.77 0.64
CA LYS A 39 -15.99 -9.19 1.63
C LYS A 39 -14.70 -8.40 1.51
N ILE A 40 -14.25 -8.14 0.29
CA ILE A 40 -13.09 -7.27 0.03
C ILE A 40 -13.34 -5.85 0.54
N GLY A 41 -14.56 -5.32 0.37
CA GLY A 41 -14.95 -4.02 0.92
C GLY A 41 -14.78 -3.97 2.44
N ASP A 42 -15.30 -4.99 3.13
CA ASP A 42 -15.20 -5.10 4.59
C ASP A 42 -13.74 -5.26 5.06
N ASP A 43 -12.96 -6.07 4.36
CA ASP A 43 -11.54 -6.35 4.66
C ASP A 43 -10.63 -5.13 4.45
N LEU A 44 -11.04 -4.17 3.61
CA LEU A 44 -10.27 -2.98 3.26
C LEU A 44 -10.71 -1.71 4.01
N LYS A 45 -11.76 -1.76 4.84
CA LYS A 45 -12.32 -0.59 5.53
C LYS A 45 -11.28 0.19 6.38
N ASP A 46 -10.28 -0.50 6.92
CA ASP A 46 -9.29 0.10 7.82
C ASP A 46 -8.01 0.55 7.11
N THR A 47 -7.91 0.36 5.79
CA THR A 47 -6.73 0.79 5.02
C THR A 47 -6.75 2.30 4.77
N LYS A 48 -5.58 2.94 4.88
CA LYS A 48 -5.48 4.41 5.02
C LYS A 48 -4.79 5.12 3.86
N VAL A 49 -3.74 4.50 3.33
CA VAL A 49 -2.82 5.07 2.34
C VAL A 49 -3.11 4.49 0.96
N TYR A 50 -3.28 3.17 0.86
CA TYR A 50 -3.54 2.51 -0.40
C TYR A 50 -5.04 2.23 -0.57
N ASN A 51 -5.52 2.33 -1.82
CA ASN A 51 -6.90 2.06 -2.19
C ASN A 51 -6.94 1.00 -3.30
N LEU A 52 -7.99 0.18 -3.29
CA LEU A 52 -8.32 -0.72 -4.38
C LEU A 52 -9.46 -0.12 -5.21
N GLU A 53 -9.21 0.21 -6.46
CA GLU A 53 -10.24 0.59 -7.42
C GLU A 53 -10.70 -0.63 -8.22
N VAL A 54 -12.00 -0.70 -8.52
CA VAL A 54 -12.59 -1.71 -9.41
C VAL A 54 -13.21 -0.99 -10.60
N GLY A 55 -12.61 -1.20 -11.78
CA GLY A 55 -13.01 -0.57 -13.04
C GLY A 55 -13.87 -1.46 -13.93
N LYS A 56 -13.88 -1.14 -15.22
CA LYS A 56 -14.55 -1.91 -16.27
C LYS A 56 -14.17 -3.39 -16.18
N ASP A 57 -15.13 -4.29 -16.40
CA ASP A 57 -14.95 -5.75 -16.35
C ASP A 57 -14.46 -6.26 -15.00
N LEU A 58 -14.78 -5.52 -13.93
CA LEU A 58 -14.33 -5.76 -12.56
C LEU A 58 -12.80 -5.78 -12.43
N ALA A 59 -12.10 -5.08 -13.33
CA ALA A 59 -10.64 -5.06 -13.33
C ALA A 59 -10.11 -4.32 -12.08
N PRO A 60 -9.30 -4.98 -11.23
CA PRO A 60 -8.69 -4.34 -10.07
C PRO A 60 -7.54 -3.42 -10.45
N ARG A 61 -7.43 -2.31 -9.72
CA ARG A 61 -6.31 -1.36 -9.80
C ARG A 61 -5.97 -0.85 -8.40
N ILE A 62 -4.73 -1.02 -7.98
CA ILE A 62 -4.25 -0.47 -6.70
C ILE A 62 -3.77 0.97 -6.94
N THR A 63 -4.15 1.90 -6.07
CA THR A 63 -3.77 3.32 -6.17
C THR A 63 -3.31 3.87 -4.83
N SER A 64 -2.46 4.90 -4.85
CA SER A 64 -2.06 5.63 -3.66
C SER A 64 -1.98 7.15 -3.91
N PRO A 65 -1.89 7.98 -2.85
CA PRO A 65 -1.65 9.41 -2.96
C PRO A 65 -0.35 9.78 -3.67
N TYR A 66 0.64 8.88 -3.73
CA TYR A 66 1.98 9.14 -4.26
C TYR A 66 2.10 8.92 -5.78
N ALA A 67 1.01 9.05 -6.53
CA ALA A 67 0.91 8.79 -7.97
C ALA A 67 1.24 7.34 -8.42
N ASN A 68 1.60 6.45 -7.49
CA ASN A 68 1.80 5.04 -7.75
C ASN A 68 0.45 4.37 -8.02
N LYS A 69 0.33 3.74 -9.18
CA LYS A 69 -0.85 2.95 -9.53
C LYS A 69 -0.42 1.67 -10.23
N TYR A 70 -1.08 0.58 -9.87
CA TYR A 70 -0.70 -0.76 -10.24
C TYR A 70 -1.92 -1.49 -10.80
N ALA A 71 -1.77 -2.11 -11.97
CA ALA A 71 -2.76 -2.98 -12.58
C ALA A 71 -2.35 -4.45 -12.46
N LYS A 72 -3.14 -5.39 -12.98
CA LYS A 72 -2.81 -6.83 -13.03
C LYS A 72 -1.34 -7.07 -13.48
N SER A 73 -0.65 -8.13 -13.06
CA SER A 73 -1.15 -9.40 -12.52
C SER A 73 -1.17 -9.56 -10.99
N PHE A 74 -0.46 -8.72 -10.24
CA PHE A 74 -0.34 -8.81 -8.76
C PHE A 74 0.23 -10.14 -8.26
N GLU A 75 1.17 -10.70 -9.01
CA GLU A 75 1.85 -11.94 -8.64
C GLU A 75 2.95 -11.66 -7.62
N VAL A 76 3.20 -12.61 -6.71
CA VAL A 76 4.26 -12.51 -5.71
C VAL A 76 5.26 -13.64 -5.87
N GLU A 77 6.53 -13.35 -5.59
CA GLU A 77 7.60 -14.35 -5.64
C GLU A 77 7.85 -14.93 -4.26
N ASN A 78 8.10 -16.24 -4.17
CA ASN A 78 8.42 -16.88 -2.90
C ASN A 78 9.77 -16.34 -2.37
N PRO A 79 9.81 -15.67 -1.19
CA PRO A 79 11.04 -15.11 -0.65
C PRO A 79 12.14 -16.15 -0.39
N THR A 80 11.79 -17.44 -0.25
CA THR A 80 12.74 -18.53 0.08
C THR A 80 13.34 -19.24 -1.11
N GLU A 81 12.76 -19.10 -2.30
CA GLU A 81 13.23 -19.78 -3.53
C GLU A 81 14.24 -18.94 -4.32
N ARG A 82 14.65 -17.81 -3.75
CA ARG A 82 15.59 -16.88 -4.35
C ARG A 82 17.00 -17.45 -4.35
N LYS A 83 17.60 -17.48 -5.55
CA LYS A 83 18.86 -18.17 -5.83
C LYS A 83 20.10 -17.32 -5.59
N PHE A 84 19.97 -16.00 -5.34
CA PHE A 84 21.12 -15.13 -5.15
C PHE A 84 21.42 -14.89 -3.66
N VAL A 85 22.70 -14.99 -3.30
CA VAL A 85 23.24 -14.97 -1.92
C VAL A 85 22.99 -13.64 -1.18
N ASN A 86 22.65 -12.57 -1.90
CA ASN A 86 22.31 -11.25 -1.35
C ASN A 86 20.81 -10.92 -1.34
N ASP A 87 19.95 -11.89 -1.67
CA ASP A 87 18.50 -11.66 -1.66
C ASP A 87 18.00 -11.59 -0.22
N SER A 88 17.74 -10.37 0.26
CA SER A 88 17.21 -10.11 1.60
C SER A 88 15.88 -10.84 1.79
N PRO A 89 15.83 -11.97 2.54
CA PRO A 89 14.64 -12.82 2.63
C PRO A 89 13.46 -12.13 3.31
N GLU A 90 13.69 -10.97 3.92
CA GLU A 90 12.69 -10.04 4.44
C GLU A 90 11.94 -9.25 3.35
N LEU A 91 12.33 -9.36 2.08
CA LEU A 91 11.66 -8.69 0.97
C LEU A 91 10.64 -9.60 0.29
N LEU A 92 9.41 -9.14 0.09
CA LEU A 92 8.43 -9.77 -0.79
C LEU A 92 8.41 -9.04 -2.13
N ASN A 93 8.91 -9.68 -3.19
CA ASN A 93 8.79 -9.15 -4.53
C ASN A 93 7.37 -9.38 -5.07
N PHE A 94 6.85 -8.39 -5.79
CA PHE A 94 5.59 -8.51 -6.51
C PHE A 94 5.72 -7.95 -7.94
N LYS A 95 4.97 -8.55 -8.86
CA LYS A 95 4.89 -8.21 -10.28
C LYS A 95 3.51 -7.66 -10.61
N THR A 96 3.49 -6.62 -11.41
CA THR A 96 2.30 -5.86 -11.77
C THR A 96 2.54 -5.16 -13.12
N VAL A 97 1.58 -4.36 -13.55
CA VAL A 97 1.70 -3.44 -14.68
C VAL A 97 1.61 -2.01 -14.15
N TRP A 98 2.54 -1.16 -14.58
CA TRP A 98 2.53 0.25 -14.22
C TRP A 98 1.31 0.95 -14.81
N ASP A 99 0.55 1.65 -13.99
CA ASP A 99 -0.61 2.44 -14.40
C ASP A 99 -0.60 3.83 -13.74
N GLY A 100 0.54 4.21 -13.18
CA GLY A 100 0.79 5.49 -12.54
C GLY A 100 1.19 6.58 -13.54
N THR A 101 1.64 7.71 -13.02
CA THR A 101 2.25 8.77 -13.85
C THR A 101 3.56 8.25 -14.46
N GLU A 102 3.94 8.72 -15.65
CA GLU A 102 5.24 8.33 -16.23
C GLU A 102 6.40 8.79 -15.33
N VAL A 103 7.31 7.88 -15.02
CA VAL A 103 8.49 8.14 -14.17
C VAL A 103 9.70 7.47 -14.81
N SER A 104 10.76 8.24 -15.07
CA SER A 104 12.07 7.71 -15.51
C SER A 104 11.99 6.74 -16.70
N GLY A 105 11.16 7.04 -17.70
CA GLY A 105 10.98 6.20 -18.90
C GLY A 105 9.98 5.05 -18.75
N MET A 106 9.42 4.84 -17.57
CA MET A 106 8.34 3.87 -17.32
C MET A 106 7.00 4.45 -17.76
N LYS A 107 6.39 3.79 -18.72
CA LYS A 107 5.11 4.18 -19.31
C LYS A 107 3.98 3.34 -18.75
N LYS A 108 2.77 3.90 -18.82
CA LYS A 108 1.56 3.14 -18.51
C LYS A 108 1.47 1.91 -19.42
N GLY A 109 1.26 0.74 -18.82
CA GLY A 109 1.22 -0.54 -19.53
C GLY A 109 2.51 -1.34 -19.43
N ASP A 110 3.62 -0.74 -18.97
CA ASP A 110 4.89 -1.45 -18.82
C ASP A 110 4.82 -2.47 -17.68
N ALA A 111 5.49 -3.61 -17.86
CA ALA A 111 5.70 -4.57 -16.80
C ALA A 111 6.51 -3.91 -15.66
N TYR A 112 6.04 -4.07 -14.43
CA TYR A 112 6.64 -3.45 -13.26
C TYR A 112 6.82 -4.47 -12.15
N SER A 113 7.98 -4.43 -11.49
CA SER A 113 8.27 -5.21 -10.30
C SER A 113 8.71 -4.28 -9.19
N ASN A 114 8.27 -4.56 -7.96
CA ASN A 114 8.73 -3.86 -6.77
C ASN A 114 8.74 -4.83 -5.59
N CYS A 115 9.20 -4.39 -4.43
CA CYS A 115 9.26 -5.20 -3.23
C CYS A 115 8.65 -4.49 -2.02
N ILE A 116 8.10 -5.28 -1.11
CA ILE A 116 7.70 -4.86 0.21
C ILE A 116 8.72 -5.41 1.20
N SER A 117 9.38 -4.54 1.96
CA SER A 117 10.25 -4.98 3.06
C SER A 117 9.41 -5.42 4.24
N TYR A 118 9.85 -6.43 4.98
CA TYR A 118 9.26 -6.91 6.23
C TYR A 118 10.30 -6.86 7.36
N GLU A 119 9.84 -6.96 8.60
CA GLU A 119 10.71 -7.02 9.79
C GLU A 119 11.42 -8.38 9.94
N SER A 120 10.97 -9.40 9.23
CA SER A 120 11.58 -10.74 9.24
C SER A 120 11.25 -11.54 7.99
N LYS A 121 12.08 -12.53 7.68
CA LYS A 121 11.81 -13.57 6.67
C LYS A 121 10.45 -14.26 6.88
N LYS A 122 10.09 -14.55 8.14
CA LYS A 122 8.81 -15.19 8.48
C LYS A 122 7.63 -14.31 8.07
N ALA A 123 7.68 -13.02 8.39
CA ALA A 123 6.63 -12.08 8.02
C ALA A 123 6.46 -11.94 6.50
N ALA A 124 7.57 -11.87 5.75
CA ALA A 124 7.56 -11.86 4.30
C ALA A 124 6.94 -13.15 3.72
N LEU A 125 7.31 -14.32 4.26
CA LEU A 125 6.76 -15.61 3.84
C LEU A 125 5.26 -15.75 4.17
N ASP A 126 4.82 -15.25 5.33
CA ASP A 126 3.41 -15.28 5.71
C ASP A 126 2.58 -14.36 4.80
N ALA A 127 3.11 -13.21 4.41
CA ALA A 127 2.48 -12.33 3.42
C ALA A 127 2.41 -12.98 2.02
N TYR A 128 3.50 -13.60 1.58
CA TYR A 128 3.51 -14.40 0.35
C TYR A 128 2.40 -15.45 0.35
N LYS A 129 2.29 -16.25 1.42
CA LYS A 129 1.25 -17.30 1.54
C LYS A 129 -0.16 -16.73 1.49
N ARG A 130 -0.42 -15.61 2.20
CA ARG A 130 -1.73 -14.95 2.16
C ARG A 130 -2.12 -14.54 0.74
N ILE A 131 -1.23 -13.87 0.02
CA ILE A 131 -1.51 -13.41 -1.35
C ILE A 131 -1.61 -14.60 -2.31
N ASN A 132 -0.66 -15.55 -2.25
CA ASN A 132 -0.60 -16.69 -3.16
C ASN A 132 -1.74 -17.70 -2.95
N SER A 133 -2.39 -17.70 -1.78
CA SER A 133 -3.58 -18.51 -1.50
C SER A 133 -4.85 -18.03 -2.21
N LYS A 134 -4.84 -16.80 -2.75
CA LYS A 134 -6.00 -16.21 -3.44
C LYS A 134 -6.09 -16.70 -4.88
N THR A 135 -7.29 -17.03 -5.31
CA THR A 135 -7.54 -17.65 -6.62
C THR A 135 -7.78 -16.62 -7.71
N THR A 136 -8.39 -15.47 -7.38
CA THR A 136 -8.68 -14.42 -8.35
C THR A 136 -7.70 -13.25 -8.30
N THR A 137 -7.50 -12.58 -9.44
CA THR A 137 -6.69 -11.35 -9.52
C THR A 137 -7.24 -10.25 -8.60
N LEU A 138 -8.57 -10.18 -8.42
CA LEU A 138 -9.22 -9.21 -7.54
C LEU A 138 -8.86 -9.45 -6.07
N GLU A 139 -8.92 -10.70 -5.60
CA GLU A 139 -8.52 -11.04 -4.24
C GLU A 139 -7.01 -10.87 -4.00
N LYS A 140 -6.16 -11.23 -4.98
CA LYS A 140 -4.72 -10.96 -4.91
C LYS A 140 -4.44 -9.46 -4.77
N ALA A 141 -5.14 -8.63 -5.56
CA ALA A 141 -5.02 -7.18 -5.48
C ALA A 141 -5.47 -6.63 -4.11
N ALA A 142 -6.55 -7.18 -3.53
CA ALA A 142 -7.03 -6.79 -2.21
C ALA A 142 -6.00 -7.10 -1.11
N GLU A 143 -5.45 -8.32 -1.07
CA GLU A 143 -4.41 -8.64 -0.08
C GLU A 143 -3.14 -7.81 -0.29
N LEU A 144 -2.69 -7.62 -1.54
CA LEU A 144 -1.53 -6.79 -1.83
C LEU A 144 -1.77 -5.31 -1.42
N THR A 145 -2.99 -4.79 -1.58
CA THR A 145 -3.37 -3.45 -1.09
C THR A 145 -3.16 -3.34 0.42
N LYS A 146 -3.57 -4.35 1.19
CA LYS A 146 -3.37 -4.39 2.66
C LYS A 146 -1.89 -4.42 3.02
N GLU A 147 -1.09 -5.23 2.33
CA GLU A 147 0.34 -5.33 2.62
C GLU A 147 1.10 -4.04 2.25
N LEU A 148 0.74 -3.38 1.15
CA LEU A 148 1.26 -2.06 0.78
C LEU A 148 0.88 -0.98 1.81
N ASP A 149 -0.36 -1.03 2.30
CA ASP A 149 -0.86 -0.09 3.32
C ASP A 149 -0.10 -0.22 4.64
N LYS A 150 0.05 -1.45 5.15
CA LYS A 150 0.85 -1.75 6.34
C LYS A 150 2.29 -1.28 6.18
N ALA A 151 2.90 -1.53 5.03
CA ALA A 151 4.27 -1.12 4.75
C ALA A 151 4.43 0.41 4.76
N ALA A 152 3.47 1.14 4.19
CA ALA A 152 3.47 2.60 4.19
C ALA A 152 3.32 3.18 5.60
N ILE A 153 2.38 2.65 6.39
CA ILE A 153 2.18 3.05 7.80
C ILE A 153 3.45 2.80 8.61
N ARG A 154 4.05 1.62 8.47
CA ARG A 154 5.30 1.29 9.17
C ARG A 154 6.45 2.22 8.76
N LYS A 155 6.58 2.53 7.47
CA LYS A 155 7.59 3.48 6.98
C LYS A 155 7.39 4.88 7.57
N ALA A 156 6.14 5.34 7.64
CA ALA A 156 5.79 6.63 8.25
C ALA A 156 6.14 6.65 9.75
N ASN A 157 5.78 5.60 10.49
CA ASN A 157 6.11 5.48 11.92
C ASN A 157 7.61 5.48 12.18
N ILE A 158 8.39 4.76 11.35
CA ILE A 158 9.86 4.76 11.46
C ILE A 158 10.43 6.16 11.18
N ALA A 159 9.92 6.86 10.16
CA ALA A 159 10.37 8.20 9.83
C ALA A 159 10.08 9.20 10.96
N GLU A 160 8.88 9.11 11.55
CA GLU A 160 8.49 9.97 12.67
C GLU A 160 9.32 9.68 13.93
N ALA A 161 9.56 8.41 14.26
CA ALA A 161 10.42 8.04 15.39
C ALA A 161 11.86 8.55 15.21
N LYS A 162 12.41 8.49 13.97
CA LYS A 162 13.72 9.08 13.66
C LYS A 162 13.74 10.58 13.85
N LYS A 163 12.70 11.28 13.39
CA LYS A 163 12.57 12.73 13.55
C LYS A 163 12.52 13.13 15.04
N GLN A 164 11.73 12.42 15.83
CA GLN A 164 11.64 12.65 17.28
C GLN A 164 12.96 12.38 18.00
N ALA A 165 13.70 11.34 17.60
CA ALA A 165 15.01 11.04 18.17
C ALA A 165 16.05 12.13 17.85
N VAL A 166 16.05 12.68 16.62
CA VAL A 166 16.92 13.80 16.24
C VAL A 166 16.58 15.05 17.05
N GLN A 167 15.28 15.40 17.15
CA GLN A 167 14.86 16.55 17.96
C GLN A 167 15.26 16.40 19.43
N ALA A 168 15.06 15.21 20.01
CA ALA A 168 15.46 14.96 21.40
C ALA A 168 16.98 15.06 21.62
N ALA A 169 17.78 14.68 20.63
CA ALA A 169 19.23 14.83 20.68
C ALA A 169 19.66 16.31 20.58
N GLU A 170 19.02 17.09 19.71
CA GLU A 170 19.23 18.54 19.59
C GLU A 170 18.84 19.27 20.88
N ASP A 171 17.66 18.98 21.43
CA ASP A 171 17.19 19.55 22.69
C ASP A 171 18.16 19.24 23.83
N LYS A 172 18.68 17.99 23.87
CA LYS A 172 19.66 17.60 24.88
C LYS A 172 21.02 18.29 24.69
N ALA A 173 21.46 18.48 23.46
CA ALA A 173 22.68 19.22 23.16
C ALA A 173 22.56 20.70 23.58
N ASN A 174 21.41 21.32 23.30
CA ASN A 174 21.10 22.70 23.69
C ASN A 174 21.05 22.86 25.23
N ASP A 175 20.42 21.92 25.95
CA ASP A 175 20.43 21.88 27.43
C ASP A 175 21.86 21.81 27.98
N LEU A 176 22.71 20.93 27.44
CA LEU A 176 24.10 20.79 27.87
C LEU A 176 24.90 22.07 27.62
N PHE A 177 24.77 22.67 26.43
CA PHE A 177 25.46 23.91 26.10
C PHE A 177 24.97 25.08 26.96
N SER A 178 23.67 25.20 27.21
CA SER A 178 23.13 26.24 28.10
C SER A 178 23.64 26.12 29.54
N ARG A 179 23.96 24.91 30.00
CA ARG A 179 24.36 24.66 31.40
C ARG A 179 25.86 24.73 31.62
N PHE A 180 26.65 24.34 30.64
CA PHE A 180 28.09 24.14 30.79
C PHE A 180 28.92 24.81 29.68
N GLY A 181 28.27 25.46 28.72
CA GLY A 181 28.94 26.26 27.70
C GLY A 181 29.68 27.43 28.34
N VAL A 182 30.88 27.71 27.84
CA VAL A 182 31.67 28.88 28.21
C VAL A 182 31.66 29.81 27.01
N ASP A 183 31.29 31.07 27.21
CA ASP A 183 31.41 32.08 26.15
C ASP A 183 32.89 32.28 25.81
N ALA A 184 33.17 32.41 24.51
CA ALA A 184 34.52 32.65 23.99
C ALA A 184 35.01 34.07 24.27
#